data_AF-A0A956WEQ9-F1
#
_entry.id   AF-A0A956WEQ9-F1
#
_cell.length_a   1.000
_cell.length_b   1.000
_cell.length_c   1.000
_cell.angle_alpha   90.00
_cell.angle_beta   90.00
_cell.angle_gamma   90.00
#
_symmetry.space_group_name_H-M   'P 1'
#
loop_
_entity.id
_entity.type
_entity.pdbx_description
1 polymer ?
#
loop_
_entity_poly.entity_id
_entity_poly.type
_entity_poly.pdbx_seq_one_letter_code
_entity_poly.pdbx_strand_id
1 'polypeptide(L)'
;EMDSFALKGGAVELSAGGLANSGARTIEIDSGASSLRIDFGGRLLRDLDATVRAGMASTEIVVPKTTAARVRTKTALSGVNVGDGFTVKDGAFSTLAFIGGQQPVLTLDLQSALGSVTLKMDDAIALPA
;
A
#
# COMPACT_ATOMS: atom_id res chain seq x y z
N GLU A 1 -16.92 -4.53 12.76
CA GLU A 1 -15.65 -5.15 12.33
C GLU A 1 -15.84 -5.62 10.90
N MET A 2 -14.90 -5.34 10.00
CA MET A 2 -14.98 -5.73 8.60
C MET A 2 -13.92 -6.78 8.33
N ASP A 3 -14.28 -7.92 7.74
CA ASP A 3 -13.30 -8.98 7.45
C ASP A 3 -12.54 -8.67 6.17
N SER A 4 -13.25 -8.35 5.10
CA SER A 4 -12.66 -8.10 3.79
C SER A 4 -13.22 -6.85 3.13
N PHE A 5 -12.37 -6.19 2.35
CA PHE A 5 -12.73 -5.12 1.45
C PHE A 5 -12.17 -5.44 0.06
N ALA A 6 -13.02 -5.36 -0.96
CA ALA A 6 -12.63 -5.61 -2.34
C ALA A 6 -13.05 -4.44 -3.23
N LEU A 7 -12.13 -3.98 -4.08
CA LEU A 7 -12.38 -2.92 -5.05
C LEU A 7 -11.87 -3.33 -6.43
N LYS A 8 -12.74 -3.21 -7.44
CA LYS A 8 -12.41 -3.57 -8.83
C LYS A 8 -12.65 -2.39 -9.76
N GLY A 9 -11.61 -2.00 -10.50
CA GLY A 9 -11.62 -0.89 -11.46
C GLY A 9 -11.30 -1.35 -12.88
N GLY A 10 -12.01 -0.80 -13.87
CA GLY A 10 -11.68 -0.93 -15.29
C GLY A 10 -10.60 0.05 -15.73
N ALA A 11 -10.66 0.55 -16.97
CA ALA A 11 -9.74 1.55 -17.51
C ALA A 11 -10.11 2.98 -17.08
N VAL A 12 -10.18 3.22 -15.77
CA VAL A 12 -10.51 4.52 -15.17
C VAL A 12 -9.47 4.90 -14.13
N GLU A 13 -9.39 6.17 -13.78
CA GLU A 13 -8.61 6.58 -12.61
C GLU A 13 -9.27 6.04 -11.31
N LEU A 14 -8.46 5.45 -10.45
CA LEU A 14 -8.92 4.91 -9.16
C LEU A 14 -8.11 5.52 -8.03
N SER A 15 -8.80 6.04 -7.02
CA SER A 15 -8.19 6.46 -5.76
C SER A 15 -8.94 5.89 -4.56
N ALA A 16 -8.19 5.41 -3.58
CA ALA A 16 -8.72 4.97 -2.29
C ALA A 16 -7.77 5.44 -1.18
N GLY A 17 -8.30 6.06 -0.14
CA GLY A 17 -7.49 6.62 0.94
C GLY A 17 -8.03 6.35 2.32
N GLY A 18 -7.17 6.51 3.32
CA GLY A 18 -7.51 6.24 4.71
C GLY A 18 -7.67 4.75 5.01
N LEU A 19 -7.06 3.86 4.20
CA LEU A 19 -7.36 2.42 4.26
C LEU A 19 -6.95 1.76 5.57
N ALA A 20 -5.99 2.33 6.31
CA ALA A 20 -5.62 1.83 7.62
C ALA A 20 -6.76 1.98 8.65
N ASN A 21 -7.66 2.96 8.48
CA ASN A 21 -8.82 3.18 9.34
C ASN A 21 -9.99 2.23 9.04
N SER A 22 -9.93 1.44 7.96
CA SER A 22 -11.05 0.59 7.52
C SER A 22 -11.46 -0.47 8.55
N GLY A 23 -10.53 -0.89 9.42
CA GLY A 23 -10.73 -2.02 10.32
C GLY A 23 -10.77 -3.38 9.61
N ALA A 24 -10.41 -3.43 8.32
CA ALA A 24 -10.34 -4.66 7.53
C ALA A 24 -9.22 -5.59 8.00
N ARG A 25 -9.42 -6.91 7.93
CA ARG A 25 -8.30 -7.89 7.97
C ARG A 25 -7.62 -7.97 6.61
N THR A 26 -8.41 -7.89 5.54
CA THR A 26 -7.94 -8.10 4.17
C THR A 26 -8.45 -7.02 3.23
N ILE A 27 -7.56 -6.49 2.39
CA ILE A 27 -7.90 -5.56 1.31
C ILE A 27 -7.44 -6.16 -0.02
N GLU A 28 -8.33 -6.27 -0.97
CA GLU A 28 -8.02 -6.66 -2.35
C GLU A 28 -8.42 -5.55 -3.32
N ILE A 29 -7.46 -5.10 -4.13
CA ILE A 29 -7.71 -4.09 -5.15
C ILE A 29 -7.21 -4.63 -6.49
N ASP A 30 -8.12 -4.82 -7.44
CA ASP A 30 -7.79 -5.21 -8.81
C ASP A 30 -8.15 -4.06 -9.76
N SER A 31 -7.20 -3.58 -10.55
CA SER A 31 -7.44 -2.45 -11.42
C SER A 31 -6.76 -2.58 -12.79
N GLY A 32 -7.55 -2.37 -13.85
CA GLY A 32 -7.04 -2.09 -15.19
C GLY A 32 -6.75 -0.61 -15.45
N ALA A 33 -6.80 0.22 -14.40
CA ALA A 33 -6.73 1.68 -14.46
C ALA A 33 -5.52 2.22 -15.22
N SER A 34 -5.67 3.40 -15.81
CA SER A 34 -4.52 4.20 -16.28
C SER A 34 -3.75 4.83 -15.11
N SER A 35 -4.42 5.15 -14.00
CA SER A 35 -3.82 5.65 -12.76
C SER A 35 -4.48 5.06 -11.52
N LEU A 36 -3.66 4.66 -10.55
CA LEU A 36 -4.09 4.02 -9.31
C LEU A 36 -3.39 4.68 -8.12
N ARG A 37 -4.14 5.31 -7.21
CA ARG A 37 -3.61 5.88 -5.96
C ARG A 37 -4.20 5.18 -4.74
N ILE A 38 -3.37 4.44 -4.01
CA ILE A 38 -3.78 3.72 -2.81
C ILE A 38 -3.05 4.30 -1.60
N ASP A 39 -3.83 4.79 -0.64
CA ASP A 39 -3.32 5.51 0.52
C ASP A 39 -3.74 4.80 1.82
N PHE A 40 -2.72 4.29 2.53
CA PHE A 40 -2.83 3.62 3.82
C PHE A 40 -2.75 4.60 5.01
N GLY A 41 -3.11 5.87 4.79
CA GLY A 41 -3.32 6.86 5.82
C GLY A 41 -4.25 6.38 6.94
N GLY A 42 -4.05 6.94 8.14
CA GLY A 42 -4.79 6.59 9.34
C GLY A 42 -4.02 5.68 10.28
N ARG A 43 -4.75 4.94 11.13
CA ARG A 43 -4.20 4.05 12.15
C ARG A 43 -4.75 2.65 11.97
N LEU A 44 -3.85 1.67 11.83
CA LEU A 44 -4.22 0.26 11.84
C LEU A 44 -4.89 -0.11 13.17
N LEU A 45 -6.11 -0.64 13.08
CA LEU A 45 -6.84 -1.19 14.23
C LEU A 45 -6.40 -2.63 14.55
N ARG A 46 -5.76 -3.29 13.59
CA ARG A 46 -5.33 -4.69 13.58
C ARG A 46 -4.38 -4.94 12.42
N ASP A 47 -3.79 -6.13 12.35
CA ASP A 47 -2.99 -6.54 11.21
C ASP A 47 -3.85 -6.54 9.94
N LEU A 48 -3.27 -6.01 8.86
CA LEU A 48 -3.92 -5.81 7.58
C LEU A 48 -3.08 -6.44 6.47
N ASP A 49 -3.67 -7.42 5.79
CA ASP A 49 -3.12 -8.02 4.58
C ASP A 49 -3.75 -7.36 3.35
N ALA A 50 -2.96 -6.61 2.59
CA ALA A 50 -3.40 -5.91 1.40
C ALA A 50 -2.76 -6.51 0.15
N THR A 51 -3.57 -6.75 -0.88
CA THR A 51 -3.11 -7.12 -2.22
C THR A 51 -3.61 -6.10 -3.22
N VAL A 52 -2.70 -5.54 -4.01
CA VAL A 52 -3.00 -4.58 -5.08
C VAL A 52 -2.48 -5.15 -6.39
N ARG A 53 -3.37 -5.33 -7.37
CA ARG A 53 -3.04 -5.80 -8.73
C ARG A 53 -3.40 -4.74 -9.74
N ALA A 54 -2.39 -4.23 -10.44
CA ALA A 54 -2.52 -3.26 -11.51
C ALA A 54 -2.13 -3.89 -12.86
N GLY A 55 -2.96 -3.68 -13.88
CA GLY A 55 -2.68 -4.10 -15.26
C GLY A 55 -1.66 -3.19 -15.94
N MET A 56 -2.13 -2.06 -16.47
CA MET A 56 -1.32 -1.06 -17.16
C MET A 56 -1.58 0.32 -16.56
N ALA A 57 -0.88 0.64 -15.47
CA ALA A 57 -1.17 1.82 -14.65
C ALA A 57 0.09 2.56 -14.20
N SER A 58 -0.04 3.86 -13.96
CA SER A 58 0.79 4.53 -12.97
C SER A 58 0.21 4.27 -11.59
N THR A 59 0.91 3.50 -10.76
CA THR A 59 0.47 3.12 -9.41
C THR A 59 1.26 3.88 -8.36
N GLU A 60 0.57 4.65 -7.53
CA GLU A 60 1.11 5.30 -6.34
C GLU A 60 0.58 4.61 -5.08
N ILE A 61 1.49 4.10 -4.26
CA ILE A 61 1.19 3.59 -2.93
C ILE A 61 1.73 4.58 -1.90
N VAL A 62 0.88 5.00 -0.98
CA VAL A 62 1.24 5.89 0.13
C VAL A 62 1.14 5.15 1.45
N VAL A 63 2.23 5.13 2.21
CA VAL A 63 2.31 4.52 3.54
C VAL A 63 2.79 5.56 4.55
N PRO A 64 2.04 5.83 5.62
CA PRO A 64 2.51 6.73 6.68
C PRO A 64 3.74 6.17 7.39
N LYS A 65 4.68 7.04 7.77
CA LYS A 65 5.88 6.63 8.55
C LYS A 65 5.55 5.95 9.87
N THR A 66 4.40 6.26 10.46
CA THR A 66 3.91 5.71 11.73
C THR A 66 3.34 4.30 11.57
N THR A 67 3.14 3.83 10.33
CA THR A 67 2.58 2.51 10.05
C THR A 67 3.70 1.50 9.95
N ALA A 68 3.65 0.45 10.78
CA ALA A 68 4.50 -0.72 10.62
C ALA A 68 4.10 -1.44 9.33
N ALA A 69 4.89 -1.30 8.27
CA ALA A 69 4.56 -1.85 6.97
C ALA A 69 5.73 -2.62 6.35
N ARG A 70 5.38 -3.72 5.69
CA ARG A 70 6.25 -4.50 4.82
C ARG A 70 5.60 -4.62 3.45
N VAL A 71 6.25 -4.06 2.43
CA VAL A 71 5.76 -4.00 1.05
C VAL A 71 6.61 -4.89 0.15
N ARG A 72 5.98 -5.84 -0.51
CA ARG A 72 6.58 -6.67 -1.56
C ARG A 72 6.05 -6.20 -2.90
N THR A 73 6.96 -5.96 -3.83
CA THR A 73 6.61 -5.54 -5.20
C THR A 73 7.00 -6.61 -6.19
N LYS A 74 6.06 -7.03 -7.04
CA LYS A 74 6.30 -7.91 -8.17
C LYS A 74 5.88 -7.18 -9.45
N THR A 75 6.87 -6.74 -10.23
CA THR A 75 6.63 -6.06 -11.51
C THR A 75 7.15 -6.90 -12.68
N ALA A 76 6.46 -6.87 -13.81
CA ALA A 76 6.92 -7.53 -15.04
C ALA A 76 7.72 -6.56 -15.93
N LEU A 77 7.06 -5.52 -16.43
CA LEU A 77 7.66 -4.47 -17.27
C LEU A 77 7.44 -3.07 -16.69
N SER A 78 7.37 -2.97 -15.36
CA SER A 78 7.17 -1.70 -14.66
C SER A 78 8.41 -1.28 -13.88
N GLY A 79 8.76 0.01 -13.93
CA GLY A 79 9.78 0.59 -13.05
C GLY A 79 9.23 0.80 -11.64
N VAL A 80 10.05 0.54 -10.61
CA VAL A 80 9.71 0.78 -9.20
C VAL A 80 10.54 1.96 -8.70
N ASN A 81 9.87 3.05 -8.38
CA ASN A 81 10.44 4.22 -7.72
C ASN A 81 10.06 4.17 -6.25
N VAL A 82 11.05 4.17 -5.36
CA VAL A 82 10.81 4.15 -3.91
C VAL A 82 11.35 5.45 -3.32
N GLY A 83 10.47 6.18 -2.65
CA GLY A 83 10.85 7.38 -1.91
C GLY A 83 11.65 7.06 -0.66
N ASP A 84 12.13 8.11 0.01
CA ASP A 84 12.90 7.98 1.24
C ASP A 84 12.07 7.37 2.39
N GLY A 85 12.77 6.86 3.41
CA GLY A 85 12.15 6.31 4.62
C GLY A 85 11.85 4.81 4.58
N PHE A 86 11.94 4.16 3.42
CA PHE A 86 11.90 2.71 3.32
C PHE A 86 13.30 2.09 3.40
N THR A 87 13.41 1.00 4.15
CA THR A 87 14.60 0.15 4.18
C THR A 87 14.33 -1.13 3.41
N VAL A 88 15.26 -1.53 2.54
CA VAL A 88 15.16 -2.81 1.83
C VAL A 88 15.73 -3.93 2.70
N LYS A 89 14.89 -4.93 3.01
CA LYS A 89 15.30 -6.14 3.73
C LYS A 89 14.55 -7.35 3.16
N ASP A 90 15.28 -8.43 2.87
CA ASP A 90 14.72 -9.68 2.34
C ASP A 90 13.81 -9.47 1.10
N GLY A 91 14.22 -8.57 0.20
CA GLY A 91 13.47 -8.26 -1.02
C GLY A 91 12.16 -7.48 -0.80
N ALA A 92 11.93 -6.95 0.40
CA ALA A 92 10.76 -6.12 0.72
C ALA A 92 11.18 -4.72 1.19
N PHE A 93 10.34 -3.73 0.90
CA PHE A 93 10.47 -2.37 1.41
C PHE A 93 9.75 -2.28 2.75
N SER A 94 10.49 -1.92 3.80
CA SER A 94 9.97 -1.89 5.16
C SER A 94 10.09 -0.51 5.77
N THR A 95 9.09 -0.10 6.55
CA THR A 95 9.19 1.12 7.36
C THR A 95 10.06 0.89 8.59
N LEU A 96 10.61 1.96 9.16
CA LEU A 96 11.33 1.87 10.44
C LEU A 96 10.42 1.36 11.57
N ALA A 97 9.13 1.72 11.54
CA ALA A 97 8.11 1.20 12.45
C ALA A 97 8.05 -0.34 12.43
N PHE A 98 8.08 -0.95 11.23
CA PHE A 98 8.11 -2.41 11.09
C PHE A 98 9.42 -3.01 11.62
N ILE A 99 10.56 -2.40 11.30
CA ILE A 99 11.87 -2.86 11.77
C ILE A 99 11.98 -2.77 13.30
N GLY A 100 11.38 -1.76 13.91
CA GLY A 100 11.28 -1.58 15.36
C GLY A 100 10.29 -2.53 16.04
N GLY A 101 9.58 -3.38 15.30
CA GLY A 101 8.63 -4.35 15.86
C GLY A 101 7.30 -3.74 16.30
N GLN A 102 6.92 -2.58 15.77
CA GLN A 102 5.61 -1.99 16.08
C GLN A 102 4.47 -2.84 15.51
N GLN A 103 3.34 -2.82 16.21
CA GLN A 103 2.10 -3.48 15.82
C GLN A 103 0.93 -2.48 15.92
N PRO A 104 -0.14 -2.67 15.15
CA PRO A 104 -0.34 -3.73 14.15
C PRO A 104 0.44 -3.53 12.85
N VAL A 105 0.53 -4.57 12.01
CA VAL A 105 1.35 -4.60 10.79
C VAL A 105 0.50 -4.57 9.52
N LEU A 106 0.91 -3.73 8.55
CA LEU A 106 0.47 -3.78 7.16
C LEU A 106 1.42 -4.69 6.35
N THR A 107 0.89 -5.79 5.82
CA THR A 107 1.57 -6.60 4.80
C THR A 107 0.97 -6.26 3.44
N LEU A 108 1.76 -5.71 2.53
CA LEU A 108 1.29 -5.32 1.21
C LEU A 108 2.00 -6.11 0.11
N ASP A 109 1.22 -6.81 -0.70
CA ASP A 109 1.66 -7.41 -1.96
C ASP A 109 1.17 -6.57 -3.15
N LEU A 110 2.11 -5.89 -3.80
CA LEU A 110 1.85 -5.08 -4.99
C LEU A 110 2.30 -5.82 -6.25
N GLN A 111 1.37 -6.03 -7.18
CA GLN A 111 1.61 -6.65 -8.47
C GLN A 111 1.26 -5.66 -9.58
N SER A 112 2.21 -5.37 -10.47
CA SER A 112 1.98 -4.50 -11.64
C SER A 112 2.55 -5.14 -12.90
N ALA A 113 1.72 -5.29 -13.94
CA ALA A 113 2.20 -5.86 -15.20
C ALA A 113 3.00 -4.82 -16.01
N LEU A 114 2.42 -3.66 -16.32
CA LEU A 114 3.04 -2.60 -17.12
C LEU A 114 2.81 -1.21 -16.49
N GLY A 115 3.77 -0.29 -16.70
CA GLY A 115 3.67 1.10 -16.25
C GLY A 115 4.71 1.48 -15.21
N SER A 116 4.29 2.16 -14.15
CA SER A 116 5.18 2.61 -13.08
C SER A 116 4.58 2.32 -11.71
N VAL A 117 5.43 1.98 -10.77
CA VAL A 117 5.10 1.87 -9.36
C VAL A 117 5.88 2.93 -8.61
N THR A 118 5.21 3.73 -7.82
CA THR A 118 5.83 4.68 -6.89
C THR A 118 5.38 4.36 -5.48
N LEU A 119 6.33 4.04 -4.61
CA LEU A 119 6.10 3.88 -3.18
C LEU A 119 6.52 5.16 -2.48
N LYS A 120 5.57 5.85 -1.83
CA LYS A 120 5.80 7.09 -1.09
C LYS A 120 5.55 6.89 0.38
N MET A 121 6.42 7.48 1.18
CA MET A 121 6.18 7.64 2.60
C MET A 121 5.43 8.95 2.82
N ASP A 122 4.34 8.90 3.58
CA ASP A 122 3.70 10.11 4.08
C ASP A 122 4.28 10.48 5.45
N ASP A 123 4.70 11.72 5.55
CA ASP A 123 5.25 12.32 6.76
C ASP A 123 4.18 12.82 7.73
N ALA A 124 2.92 12.85 7.28
CA ALA A 124 1.79 13.20 8.13
C ALA A 124 1.75 12.30 9.36
N ILE A 125 1.89 12.92 10.52
CA ILE A 125 1.61 12.29 11.80
C ILE A 125 0.10 12.05 11.80
N ALA A 126 -0.33 10.80 11.99
CA ALA A 126 -1.74 10.51 12.22
C ALA A 126 -2.23 11.40 13.37
N LEU A 127 -3.00 12.44 13.04
CA LEU A 127 -3.58 13.33 14.03
C LEU A 127 -4.47 12.45 14.93
N PRO A 128 -4.32 12.53 16.27
CA PRO A 128 -5.24 11.84 17.16
C PRO A 128 -6.66 12.33 16.87
N ALA A 129 -7.56 11.38 16.59
CA ALA A 129 -8.99 11.62 16.51
C ALA A 129 -9.57 12.00 17.87
#